data_AF-A0A957F158-F1
#
_entry.id   AF-A0A957F158-F1
#
_cell.length_a   1.000
_cell.length_b   1.000
_cell.length_c   1.000
_cell.angle_alpha   90.00
_cell.angle_beta   90.00
_cell.angle_gamma   90.00
#
_symmetry.space_group_name_H-M   'P 1'
#
loop_
_entity.id
_entity.type
_entity.pdbx_description
1 polymer ?
#
loop_
_entity_poly.entity_id
_entity_poly.type
_entity_poly.pdbx_seq_one_letter_code
_entity_poly.pdbx_strand_id
1 'polypeptide(L)' 'MNQSAATNGSKDATRQAFKVGLIENGQTWMDMIQSRNLTSHTYDEATAAKFSIAVRSLYFPEFEMLHAKLVALIEEKEV' A
#
# COMPACT_ATOMS: atom_id res chain seq x y z
N MET A 1 23.21 -17.30 -4.77
CA MET A 1 22.56 -16.18 -5.50
C MET A 1 21.44 -15.64 -4.64
N ASN A 2 21.75 -14.69 -3.75
CA ASN A 2 20.74 -13.99 -2.98
C ASN A 2 20.31 -12.78 -3.83
N GLN A 3 19.22 -12.92 -4.60
CA GLN A 3 18.66 -11.79 -5.32
C GLN A 3 18.12 -10.80 -4.28
N SER A 4 18.90 -9.76 -3.98
CA SER A 4 18.37 -8.50 -3.49
C SER A 4 17.30 -8.07 -4.50
N ALA A 5 16.02 -8.31 -4.18
CA ALA A 5 14.91 -7.94 -5.03
C ALA A 5 14.98 -6.42 -5.21
N ALA A 6 15.46 -5.99 -6.37
CA ALA A 6 15.50 -4.58 -6.73
C ALA A 6 14.05 -4.08 -6.71
N THR A 7 13.69 -3.29 -5.70
CA THR A 7 12.39 -2.61 -5.65
C THR A 7 12.43 -1.49 -6.69
N ASN A 8 12.17 -1.82 -7.95
CA ASN A 8 12.25 -0.86 -9.06
C ASN A 8 11.05 0.12 -9.11
N GLY A 9 10.25 0.19 -8.05
CA GLY A 9 9.16 1.15 -7.88
C GLY A 9 8.13 0.71 -6.85
N SER A 10 7.13 1.56 -6.61
CA SER A 10 6.07 1.33 -5.61
C SER A 10 5.31 0.01 -5.80
N LYS A 11 5.10 -0.41 -7.05
CA LYS A 11 4.44 -1.69 -7.39
C LYS A 11 5.27 -2.91 -6.98
N ASP A 12 6.58 -2.87 -7.21
CA ASP A 12 7.48 -3.97 -6.85
C ASP A 12 7.61 -4.10 -5.33
N ALA A 13 7.77 -2.97 -4.63
CA ALA A 13 7.79 -2.93 -3.17
C ALA A 13 6.49 -3.52 -2.58
N THR A 14 5.33 -3.14 -3.13
CA THR A 14 4.02 -3.65 -2.70
C THR A 14 3.88 -5.14 -2.93
N ARG A 15 4.28 -5.64 -4.11
CA ARG A 15 4.27 -7.09 -4.40
C ARG A 15 5.16 -7.86 -3.44
N GLN A 16 6.36 -7.35 -3.16
CA GLN A 16 7.27 -8.01 -2.23
C GLN A 16 6.73 -7.98 -0.80
N ALA A 17 6.17 -6.85 -0.36
CA ALA A 17 5.54 -6.72 0.96
C ALA A 17 4.39 -7.71 1.13
N PHE A 18 3.55 -7.88 0.11
CA PHE A 18 2.49 -8.89 0.11
C PHE A 18 3.07 -10.31 0.14
N LYS A 19 4.09 -10.60 -0.69
CA LYS A 19 4.74 -11.92 -0.76
C LYS A 19 5.35 -12.35 0.57
N VAL A 20 5.93 -11.42 1.33
CA VAL A 20 6.50 -11.71 2.66
C VAL A 20 5.47 -11.61 3.79
N GLY A 21 4.20 -11.39 3.45
CA GLY A 21 3.11 -11.28 4.40
C GLY A 21 3.14 -10.00 5.24
N LEU A 22 3.93 -8.99 4.88
CA LEU A 22 3.96 -7.71 5.60
C LEU A 22 2.65 -6.91 5.43
N ILE A 23 1.96 -7.10 4.31
CA ILE A 23 0.61 -6.60 4.06
C ILE A 23 -0.27 -7.77 3.61
N GLU A 24 -1.57 -7.70 3.87
CA GLU A 24 -2.50 -8.83 3.63
C GLU A 24 -3.31 -8.65 2.33
N ASN A 25 -3.71 -7.44 1.98
CA ASN A 25 -4.59 -7.20 0.84
C ASN A 25 -3.85 -6.51 -0.32
N GLY A 26 -2.94 -7.26 -0.96
CA GLY A 26 -2.05 -6.71 -2.00
C GLY A 26 -2.78 -6.00 -3.16
N GLN A 27 -4.00 -6.41 -3.52
CA GLN A 27 -4.77 -5.78 -4.59
C GLN A 27 -5.21 -4.35 -4.21
N THR A 28 -5.71 -4.13 -3.00
CA THR A 28 -6.12 -2.79 -2.55
C THR A 28 -4.94 -1.82 -2.53
N TRP A 29 -3.75 -2.29 -2.18
CA TRP A 29 -2.52 -1.48 -2.29
C TRP A 29 -2.16 -1.17 -3.75
N MET A 30 -2.32 -2.12 -4.67
CA MET A 30 -2.08 -1.88 -6.10
C MET A 30 -3.07 -0.87 -6.68
N ASP A 31 -4.35 -0.94 -6.28
CA ASP A 31 -5.39 0.00 -6.68
C ASP A 31 -5.11 1.41 -6.13
N MET A 32 -4.57 1.53 -4.92
CA MET A 32 -4.13 2.80 -4.34
C MET A 32 -3.03 3.46 -5.17
N ILE A 33 -2.02 2.68 -5.59
CA ILE A 33 -0.94 3.18 -6.46
C ILE A 33 -1.48 3.67 -7.80
N GLN A 34 -2.44 2.94 -8.38
CA GLN A 34 -3.09 3.35 -9.62
C GLN A 34 -3.91 4.63 -9.43
N SER A 35 -4.69 4.73 -8.35
CA SER A 35 -5.49 5.91 -8.02
C SER A 35 -4.62 7.16 -7.89
N ARG A 36 -3.48 7.06 -7.20
CA ARG A 36 -2.50 8.14 -7.09
C ARG A 36 -1.94 8.59 -8.45
N ASN A 37 -1.71 7.67 -9.38
CA ASN A 37 -1.25 8.04 -10.72
C ASN A 37 -2.33 8.81 -11.49
N LEU A 38 -3.61 8.51 -11.26
CA LEU A 38 -4.73 9.17 -11.92
C LEU A 38 -5.06 10.55 -11.32
N THR A 39 -4.86 10.76 -10.02
CA THR A 39 -5.13 12.05 -9.35
C THR A 39 -4.30 13.20 -9.92
N SER A 40 -3.11 12.94 -10.44
CA SER A 40 -2.23 13.97 -11.01
C SER A 40 -2.58 14.37 -12.45
N HIS A 41 -3.46 13.61 -13.11
CA HIS A 41 -3.73 13.76 -14.55
C HIS A 41 -5.19 14.06 -14.88
N THR A 42 -6.08 14.13 -13.89
CA THR A 42 -7.52 14.28 -14.14
C THR A 42 -8.10 15.47 -13.37
N TYR A 43 -8.50 16.52 -14.08
CA TYR A 43 -9.34 17.63 -13.57
C TYR A 43 -10.83 17.23 -13.53
N ASP A 44 -11.12 15.97 -13.19
CA ASP A 44 -12.47 15.42 -13.12
C ASP A 44 -12.89 15.28 -11.65
N GLU A 45 -13.79 16.15 -11.21
CA GLU A 45 -14.31 16.15 -9.84
C GLU A 45 -14.98 14.83 -9.46
N ALA A 46 -15.62 14.13 -10.41
CA ALA A 46 -16.23 12.84 -10.13
C ALA A 46 -15.18 11.78 -9.78
N THR A 47 -14.06 11.78 -10.52
CA THR A 47 -12.90 10.95 -10.23
C THR A 47 -12.25 11.30 -8.90
N ALA A 48 -12.12 12.60 -8.58
CA ALA A 48 -11.61 13.05 -7.28
C ALA A 48 -12.49 12.60 -6.11
N ALA A 49 -13.82 12.70 -6.23
CA ALA A 49 -14.77 12.24 -5.23
C ALA A 49 -14.68 10.72 -5.01
N LYS A 50 -14.56 9.94 -6.09
CA LYS A 50 -14.36 8.49 -6.02
C LYS A 50 -13.10 8.12 -5.24
N PHE A 51 -11.98 8.80 -5.51
CA PHE A 51 -10.74 8.54 -4.78
C PHE A 51 -10.81 9.00 -3.33
N SER A 52 -11.46 10.12 -3.03
CA SER A 52 -11.68 10.56 -1.64
C SER A 52 -12.45 9.50 -0.84
N ILE A 53 -13.44 8.85 -1.44
CA ILE A 53 -14.16 7.73 -0.81
C ILE A 53 -13.20 6.55 -0.63
N ALA A 54 -12.52 6.11 -1.69
CA ALA A 54 -11.58 4.98 -1.63
C ALA A 54 -10.47 5.17 -0.60
N VAL A 55 -9.92 6.39 -0.46
CA VAL A 55 -8.93 6.72 0.56
C VAL A 55 -9.45 6.43 1.97
N ARG A 56 -10.68 6.86 2.28
CA ARG A 56 -11.25 6.72 3.61
C ARG A 56 -11.75 5.30 3.89
N SER A 57 -12.37 4.65 2.91
CA SER A 57 -13.06 3.39 3.13
C SER A 57 -12.22 2.15 2.81
N LEU A 58 -11.21 2.27 1.95
CA LEU A 58 -10.40 1.14 1.50
C LEU A 58 -8.92 1.30 1.86
N TYR A 59 -8.34 2.48 1.67
CA TYR A 59 -6.89 2.64 1.80
C TYR A 59 -6.44 2.91 3.24
N PHE A 60 -7.18 3.75 3.98
CA PHE A 60 -6.83 4.08 5.35
C PHE A 60 -6.79 2.86 6.29
N PRO A 61 -7.79 1.94 6.28
CA PRO A 61 -7.73 0.73 7.11
C PRO A 61 -6.51 -0.16 6.82
N GLU A 62 -6.09 -0.23 5.56
CA GLU A 62 -4.89 -0.98 5.16
C GLU A 62 -3.60 -0.41 5.77
N PHE A 63 -3.51 0.92 5.90
CA PHE A 63 -2.40 1.56 6.60
C PHE A 63 -2.45 1.33 8.10
N GLU A 64 -3.63 1.31 8.72
CA GLU A 64 -3.76 0.96 10.14
C GLU A 64 -3.28 -0.47 10.43
N MET A 65 -3.65 -1.42 9.57
CA MET A 65 -3.19 -2.81 9.67
C MET A 65 -1.67 -2.92 9.49
N LEU A 66 -1.10 -2.24 8.48
CA LEU A 66 0.35 -2.21 8.28
C LEU A 66 1.07 -1.58 9.48
N HIS A 67 0.55 -0.48 10.01
CA HIS A 67 1.11 0.18 11.19
C HIS A 67 1.11 -0.75 12.40
N ALA A 68 -0.02 -1.38 12.71
CA ALA A 68 -0.13 -2.34 13.81
C ALA A 68 0.89 -3.49 13.66
N LYS A 69 1.05 -4.01 12.44
CA LYS A 69 2.02 -5.08 12.15
C LYS A 69 3.46 -4.63 12.33
N LEU A 70 3.81 -3.42 11.88
CA LEU A 70 5.15 -2.87 12.04
C LEU A 70 5.49 -2.61 13.51
N VAL A 71 4.53 -2.12 14.30
CA VAL A 71 4.70 -1.94 15.75
C VAL A 71 4.97 -3.27 16.44
N ALA A 72 4.15 -4.30 16.18
CA ALA A 72 4.36 -5.63 16.75
C ALA A 72 5.74 -6.22 16.41
N LEU A 73 6.22 -6.04 15.17
CA LEU A 73 7.55 -6.49 14.75
C LEU A 73 8.71 -5.75 15.41
N ILE A 74 8.50 -4.50 15.86
CA ILE A 74 9.50 -3.76 16.63
C ILE A 74 9.56 -4.33 18.04
N GLU A 75 8.41 -4.54 18.68
CA GLU A 75 8.31 -5.11 20.03
C GLU A 75 8.93 -6.52 20.09
N GLU A 76 8.69 -7.36 19.08
CA GLU A 76 9.30 -8.70 18.97
C GLU A 76 10.83 -8.69 18.84
N LYS A 77 11.42 -7.60 18.33
CA LYS A 77 12.88 -7.48 18.16
C LYS A 77 13.62 -6.96 19.39
N GLU A 78 12.89 -6.39 20.36
CA GLU A 78 13.46 -5.88 21.61
C GLU A 78 13.45 -6.92 22.75
N VAL A 79 12.94 -8.13 22.48
CA VAL A 79 12.85 -9.26 23.42
C VAL A 79 13.93 -10.32 23.14
#